data_AF-A0A481MVA9-F1
#
_entry.id   AF-A0A481MVA9-F1
#
_cell.length_a   1.000
_cell.length_b   1.000
_cell.length_c   1.000
_cell.angle_alpha   90.00
_cell.angle_beta   90.00
_cell.angle_gamma   90.00
#
_symmetry.space_group_name_H-M   'P 1'
#
loop_
_entity.id
_entity.type
_entity.pdbx_description
1 polymer ?
#
loop_
_entity_poly.entity_id
_entity_poly.type
_entity_poly.pdbx_seq_one_letter_code
_entity_poly.pdbx_strand_id
1 'polypeptide(L)' 'VESGSTRTEIKHWVELFFGVKVIAINSHQLPGKGRRMGPIMGHTMHYRRMIITLQPGYSILPLIEKRKEFK' A
#
# COMPACT_ATOMS: atom_id res chain seq x y z
N VAL A 1 -5.03 1.43 -1.01
CA VAL A 1 -5.62 0.47 -1.96
C VAL A 1 -7.10 0.71 -1.97
N GLU A 2 -7.70 0.73 -3.16
CA GLU A 2 -9.14 0.88 -3.35
C GLU A 2 -9.89 -0.20 -2.56
N SER A 3 -10.96 0.19 -1.87
CA SER A 3 -11.72 -0.69 -0.98
C SER A 3 -12.32 -1.91 -1.69
N GLY A 4 -12.55 -1.82 -3.01
CA GLY A 4 -13.10 -2.90 -3.83
C GLY A 4 -12.09 -3.94 -4.31
N SER A 5 -10.78 -3.69 -4.19
CA SER A 5 -9.77 -4.59 -4.75
C SER A 5 -9.61 -5.88 -3.93
N THR A 6 -9.54 -7.02 -4.64
CA THR A 6 -9.32 -8.31 -4.01
C THR A 6 -7.83 -8.58 -3.77
N ARG A 7 -7.52 -9.46 -2.81
CA ARG A 7 -6.13 -9.81 -2.48
C ARG A 7 -5.41 -10.48 -3.66
N THR A 8 -6.13 -11.25 -4.45
CA THR A 8 -5.65 -11.98 -5.63
C THR A 8 -5.29 -11.04 -6.76
N GLU A 9 -6.13 -10.04 -7.05
CA GLU A 9 -5.84 -9.02 -8.07
C GLU A 9 -4.56 -8.26 -7.73
N ILE A 10 -4.43 -7.83 -6.47
CA ILE A 10 -3.27 -7.08 -6.02
C ILE A 10 -2.01 -7.94 -6.06
N LYS A 11 -2.11 -9.23 -5.69
CA LYS A 11 -0.99 -10.17 -5.80
C LYS A 11 -0.50 -10.25 -7.24
N HIS A 12 -1.41 -10.55 -8.16
CA HIS A 12 -1.07 -10.74 -9.56
C HIS A 12 -0.47 -9.48 -10.17
N TRP A 13 -1.06 -8.32 -9.90
CA TRP A 13 -0.55 -7.05 -10.39
C TRP A 13 0.86 -6.74 -9.86
N VAL A 14 1.12 -6.97 -8.57
CA VAL A 14 2.44 -6.75 -7.95
C VAL A 14 3.48 -7.71 -8.52
N GLU A 15 3.14 -8.99 -8.70
CA GLU A 15 4.04 -9.99 -9.28
C GLU A 15 4.39 -9.65 -10.73
N LEU A 16 3.42 -9.24 -11.54
CA LEU A 16 3.63 -8.85 -12.93
C LEU A 16 4.41 -7.54 -13.07
N PHE A 17 4.05 -6.51 -12.32
CA PHE A 17 4.61 -5.17 -12.52
C PHE A 17 6.03 -5.03 -11.98
N PHE A 18 6.32 -5.66 -10.83
CA PHE A 18 7.64 -5.58 -10.19
C PHE A 18 8.51 -6.81 -10.42
N GLY A 19 7.99 -7.87 -11.07
CA GLY A 19 8.74 -9.11 -11.28
C GLY A 19 9.15 -9.81 -9.98
N VAL A 20 8.44 -9.55 -8.89
CA VAL A 20 8.71 -10.12 -7.56
C VAL A 20 7.83 -11.32 -7.29
N LYS A 21 8.21 -12.16 -6.34
CA LYS A 21 7.38 -13.27 -5.87
C LYS A 21 6.78 -12.96 -4.51
N VAL A 22 5.45 -13.02 -4.41
CA VAL A 22 4.71 -12.69 -3.19
C VAL A 22 4.29 -13.98 -2.47
N ILE A 23 4.68 -14.11 -1.20
CA ILE A 23 4.31 -15.24 -0.36
C ILE A 23 2.91 -15.03 0.22
N ALA A 24 2.70 -13.86 0.83
CA ALA A 24 1.46 -13.57 1.56
C ALA A 24 1.05 -12.11 1.41
N ILE A 25 -0.27 -11.89 1.48
CA ILE A 25 -0.87 -10.56 1.47
C ILE A 25 -1.89 -10.48 2.60
N ASN A 26 -1.64 -9.57 3.53
CA ASN A 26 -2.51 -9.26 4.64
C ASN A 26 -3.19 -7.92 4.41
N SER A 27 -4.50 -7.87 4.65
CA SER A 27 -5.24 -6.63 4.60
C SER A 27 -5.59 -6.14 5.99
N HIS A 28 -5.41 -4.85 6.21
CA HIS A 28 -5.75 -4.20 7.47
C HIS A 28 -6.53 -2.91 7.20
N GLN A 29 -7.74 -2.81 7.74
CA GLN A 29 -8.53 -1.59 7.71
C GLN A 29 -8.24 -0.80 8.97
N LEU A 30 -7.76 0.43 8.81
CA LEU A 30 -7.40 1.23 9.98
C LEU A 30 -8.64 1.79 10.66
N PRO A 31 -8.59 1.89 12.00
CA PRO A 31 -9.60 2.62 12.72
C PRO A 31 -9.62 4.08 12.25
N GLY A 32 -10.83 4.64 12.16
CA GLY A 32 -11.00 6.04 11.79
C GLY A 32 -10.34 6.93 12.81
N LYS A 33 -9.36 7.73 12.38
CA LYS A 33 -8.73 8.71 13.27
C LYS A 33 -9.60 9.97 13.29
N GLY A 34 -10.23 10.22 14.44
CA GLY A 34 -10.92 11.49 14.69
C GLY A 34 -9.93 12.65 14.59
N ARG A 35 -10.33 13.71 13.89
CA ARG A 35 -9.55 14.93 13.71
C ARG A 35 -10.46 16.13 13.94
N ARG A 36 -10.05 17.03 14.83
CA ARG A 36 -10.79 18.27 15.09
C ARG A 36 -10.54 19.27 13.96
N MET A 37 -11.62 19.85 13.44
CA MET A 37 -11.61 20.91 12.43
C MET A 37 -12.38 22.11 13.01
N GLY A 38 -11.69 22.94 13.79
CA GLY A 38 -12.31 24.06 14.50
C GLY A 38 -13.33 23.58 15.55
N PRO A 39 -14.60 24.03 15.49
CA PRO A 39 -15.64 23.61 16.42
C PRO A 39 -16.19 22.20 16.14
N ILE A 40 -15.96 21.64 14.93
CA ILE A 40 -16.53 20.37 14.49
C ILE A 40 -15.51 19.23 14.67
N MET A 41 -15.96 18.07 15.18
CA MET A 41 -15.20 16.83 15.09
C MET A 41 -15.42 16.19 13.71
N GLY A 42 -14.34 16.04 12.95
CA GLY A 42 -14.32 15.26 11.72
C GLY A 42 -13.61 13.93 11.90
N HIS A 43 -13.69 13.07 10.89
CA HIS A 43 -12.93 11.83 10.79
C HIS A 43 -12.03 11.87 9.57
N THR A 44 -10.83 11.29 9.70
CA THR A 44 -9.97 11.04 8.54
C THR A 44 -10.61 10.00 7.65
N MET A 45 -10.48 10.15 6.32
CA MET A 45 -10.98 9.14 5.38
C MET A 45 -10.42 7.75 5.70
N HIS A 46 -11.30 6.75 5.75
CA HIS A 46 -10.90 5.37 5.94
C HIS A 46 -10.15 4.87 4.72
N TYR A 47 -9.03 4.22 4.97
CA TYR A 47 -8.28 3.54 3.93
C TYR A 47 -7.85 2.15 4.40
N ARG A 48 -7.63 1.28 3.42
CA ARG A 48 -7.13 -0.08 3.62
C ARG A 48 -5.64 -0.12 3.35
N ARG A 49 -4.88 -0.67 4.30
CA ARG A 49 -3.47 -1.00 4.13
C ARG A 49 -3.35 -2.46 3.67
N MET A 50 -2.45 -2.68 2.72
CA MET A 50 -2.05 -4.01 2.30
C MET A 50 -0.60 -4.22 2.72
N ILE A 51 -0.36 -5.22 3.56
CA ILE A 51 0.96 -5.63 4.01
C ILE A 51 1.34 -6.86 3.19
N ILE A 52 2.35 -6.70 2.35
CA ILE A 52 2.79 -7.72 1.40
C ILE A 52 4.08 -8.33 1.90
N THR A 53 4.12 -9.65 1.98
CA THR A 53 5.31 -10.42 2.35
C THR A 53 5.91 -11.00 1.08
N LEU A 54 7.11 -10.54 0.74
CA LEU A 54 7.86 -11.02 -0.41
C LEU A 54 8.66 -12.27 -0.06
N GLN A 55 9.01 -13.04 -1.08
CA GLN A 55 9.99 -14.10 -0.92
C GLN A 55 11.36 -13.49 -0.58
N PRO A 56 12.13 -14.09 0.36
CA PRO A 56 13.48 -13.64 0.66
C PRO A 56 14.33 -13.56 -0.62
N GLY A 57 15.11 -12.48 -0.75
CA GLY A 57 15.91 -12.19 -1.95
C GLY A 57 15.23 -11.27 -2.96
N TYR A 58 13.91 -11.04 -2.86
CA TYR A 58 13.22 -10.01 -3.63
C TYR A 58 13.14 -8.70 -2.85
N SER A 59 13.36 -7.59 -3.55
CA SER A 59 13.23 -6.25 -2.99
C SER A 59 12.51 -5.36 -3.99
N ILE A 60 11.58 -4.54 -3.52
CA ILE A 60 10.95 -3.51 -4.33
C ILE A 60 11.80 -2.25 -4.17
N LEU A 61 12.37 -1.75 -5.27
CA LEU A 61 13.08 -0.48 -5.24
C LEU A 61 12.09 0.64 -4.89
N PRO A 62 12.35 1.47 -3.87
CA PRO A 62 11.49 2.59 -3.56
C PRO A 62 11.50 3.58 -4.73
N LEU A 63 10.32 3.83 -5.32
CA LEU A 63 10.11 4.76 -6.45
C LEU A 63 10.59 6.21 -6.19
N ILE A 64 11.01 6.52 -4.97
CA ILE A 64 11.46 7.86 -4.52
C ILE A 64 12.90 8.18 -4.97
N GLU A 65 13.71 7.20 -5.38
CA GLU A 65 15.13 7.42 -5.71
C GLU A 65 15.39 8.06 -7.09
N LYS A 66 14.41 8.17 -7.98
CA LYS A 66 14.57 8.72 -9.34
C LYS A 66 14.61 10.27 -9.40
N ARG A 67 15.35 10.93 -8.50
CA ARG A 67 15.63 12.39 -8.55
C ARG A 67 17.10 12.77 -8.64
N LYS A 68 18.02 11.82 -8.85
CA LYS A 68 19.47 12.10 -8.92
C LYS A 68 20.14 11.97 -10.30
N GLU A 69 19.38 11.77 -11.37
CA GLU A 69 19.95 11.55 -12.72
C GLU A 69 19.47 12.56 -13.78
N PHE A 70 19.21 13.81 -13.38
CA PHE A 70 19.28 14.93 -14.32
C PHE A 70 20.57 15.70 -14.02
N LYS A 71 21.68 15.24 -14.61
CA LYS A 71 22.86 16.06 -14.89
C LYS A 71 22.76 16.55 -16.32
#